data_AF-A0A2D6A112-F1
#
_entry.id   AF-A0A2D6A112-F1
#
_cell.length_a   1.000
_cell.length_b   1.000
_cell.length_c   1.000
_cell.angle_alpha   90.00
_cell.angle_beta   90.00
_cell.angle_gamma   90.00
#
_symmetry.space_group_name_H-M   'P 1'
#
loop_
_entity.id
_entity.type
_entity.pdbx_description
1 polymer ?
#
loop_
_entity_poly.entity_id
_entity_poly.type
_entity_poly.pdbx_seq_one_letter_code
_entity_poly.pdbx_strand_id
1 'polypeptide(L)'
;MGIISKIVLFVGFLAMPLFVQADSLNLDSYCDELPIGVPARVNISKGSSKTGLRQAYVLVRERVQSWKAYLNFEFQAESDLERDELPSSYRTTKNLRGDLNRFYQDRFSRCLVEFDGKLKDRYGREVLLRLWNSSSVVPKPPKVEITIQQAEFRSNSDNYSADIGCSTIVHEALHKMGLVDEYEERWNKLNPNLFKRMFLERYVPVTDRPANDCRSLAPRPTMMSNHRALRHLNFPGLMPAHVNVIIYPGCMKKNEVYYSCSENAYRTSLDHGGILGCRRTLPVCATSDWLELSRDLL
;
A
#
# COMPACT_ATOMS: atom_id res chain seq x y z
N MET A 1 -8.70 -21.63 77.30
CA MET A 1 -8.34 -20.53 76.39
C MET A 1 -8.29 -21.09 74.97
N GLY A 2 -9.37 -20.93 74.22
CA GLY A 2 -9.50 -21.47 72.85
C GLY A 2 -9.19 -20.38 71.82
N ILE A 3 -8.20 -20.63 70.97
CA ILE A 3 -7.79 -19.73 69.89
C ILE A 3 -8.61 -20.11 68.65
N ILE A 4 -9.58 -19.28 68.29
CA ILE A 4 -10.36 -19.41 67.07
C ILE A 4 -9.52 -18.84 65.92
N SER A 5 -9.01 -19.72 65.06
CA SER A 5 -8.30 -19.37 63.83
C SER A 5 -9.31 -18.94 62.77
N LYS A 6 -9.30 -17.67 62.38
CA LYS A 6 -10.11 -17.12 61.30
C LYS A 6 -9.43 -17.41 59.95
N ILE A 7 -10.02 -18.30 59.18
CA ILE A 7 -9.69 -18.52 57.77
C ILE A 7 -10.27 -17.35 56.97
N VAL A 8 -9.40 -16.54 56.36
CA VAL A 8 -9.78 -15.49 55.41
C VAL A 8 -9.77 -16.11 54.01
N LEU A 9 -10.97 -16.36 53.46
CA LEU A 9 -11.13 -16.73 52.06
C LEU A 9 -10.91 -15.48 51.18
N PHE A 10 -9.79 -15.44 50.46
CA PHE A 10 -9.58 -14.49 49.37
C PHE A 10 -10.35 -14.97 48.14
N VAL A 11 -11.50 -14.36 47.87
CA VAL A 11 -12.22 -14.52 46.60
C VAL A 11 -11.50 -13.66 45.57
N GLY A 12 -10.60 -14.26 44.81
CA GLY A 12 -9.97 -13.63 43.66
C GLY A 12 -11.00 -13.38 42.57
N PHE A 13 -11.49 -12.14 42.45
CA PHE A 13 -12.23 -11.69 41.28
C PHE A 13 -11.28 -11.70 40.08
N LEU A 14 -11.37 -12.74 39.24
CA LEU A 14 -10.83 -12.72 37.89
C LEU A 14 -11.58 -11.63 37.12
N ALA A 15 -10.98 -10.44 37.04
CA ALA A 15 -11.42 -9.40 36.13
C ALA A 15 -11.26 -9.95 34.70
N MET A 16 -12.34 -10.49 34.14
CA MET A 16 -12.38 -10.76 32.71
C MET A 16 -12.24 -9.42 32.00
N PRO A 17 -11.23 -9.22 31.14
CA PRO A 17 -11.16 -8.02 30.35
C PRO A 17 -12.44 -7.96 29.51
N LEU A 18 -13.28 -6.96 29.79
CA LEU A 18 -14.37 -6.57 28.92
C LEU A 18 -13.72 -6.21 27.59
N PHE A 19 -13.73 -7.16 26.64
CA PHE A 19 -13.46 -6.89 25.25
C PHE A 19 -14.60 -6.00 24.75
N VAL A 20 -14.44 -4.69 24.96
CA VAL A 20 -15.17 -3.69 24.19
C VAL A 20 -14.87 -4.03 22.74
N GLN A 21 -15.89 -4.47 21.99
CA GLN A 21 -15.83 -4.49 20.53
C GLN A 21 -15.59 -3.04 20.13
N ALA A 22 -14.32 -2.68 19.96
CA ALA A 22 -13.93 -1.36 19.54
C ALA A 22 -14.47 -1.20 18.12
N ASP A 23 -15.54 -0.41 17.98
CA ASP A 23 -16.01 0.04 16.69
C ASP A 23 -14.81 0.64 15.95
N SER A 24 -14.54 0.14 14.75
CA SER A 24 -13.39 0.59 13.98
C SER A 24 -13.53 2.08 13.72
N LEU A 25 -12.53 2.87 14.11
CA LEU A 25 -12.48 4.29 13.74
C LEU A 25 -12.41 4.40 12.21
N ASN A 26 -13.24 5.26 11.63
CA ASN A 26 -13.10 5.63 10.22
C ASN A 26 -12.13 6.81 10.12
N LEU A 27 -11.01 6.62 9.41
CA LEU A 27 -9.91 7.60 9.33
C LEU A 27 -10.02 8.57 8.16
N ASP A 28 -11.11 8.60 7.37
CA ASP A 28 -11.19 9.33 6.08
C ASP A 28 -10.88 10.86 6.14
N SER A 29 -10.66 11.44 7.33
CA SER A 29 -10.09 12.78 7.53
C SER A 29 -9.39 12.95 8.90
N TYR A 30 -9.06 11.84 9.56
CA TYR A 30 -8.60 11.86 10.95
C TYR A 30 -7.12 12.22 11.04
N CYS A 31 -6.82 13.27 11.80
CA CYS A 31 -5.47 13.79 11.95
C CYS A 31 -4.84 13.45 13.30
N ASP A 32 -5.56 12.81 14.21
CA ASP A 32 -4.97 12.45 15.50
C ASP A 32 -4.25 11.12 15.41
N GLU A 33 -3.39 10.91 16.38
CA GLU A 33 -2.65 9.68 16.53
C GLU A 33 -3.57 8.52 16.90
N LEU A 34 -3.49 7.41 16.16
CA LEU A 34 -4.24 6.20 16.48
C LEU A 34 -3.84 5.67 17.86
N PRO A 35 -4.78 5.42 18.79
CA PRO A 35 -4.45 4.81 20.06
C PRO A 35 -3.86 3.40 19.88
N ILE A 36 -2.94 3.03 20.77
CA ILE A 36 -2.31 1.70 20.72
C ILE A 36 -3.36 0.61 20.89
N GLY A 37 -3.33 -0.40 20.01
CA GLY A 37 -4.22 -1.55 20.02
C GLY A 37 -5.61 -1.31 19.42
N VAL A 38 -5.96 -0.07 19.06
CA VAL A 38 -7.27 0.25 18.47
C VAL A 38 -7.19 0.08 16.94
N PRO A 39 -8.03 -0.79 16.33
CA PRO A 39 -8.07 -0.91 14.89
C PRO A 39 -8.82 0.26 14.26
N ALA A 40 -8.29 0.73 13.14
CA ALA A 40 -8.90 1.76 12.32
C ALA A 40 -9.07 1.27 10.89
N ARG A 41 -10.27 1.44 10.34
CA ARG A 41 -10.62 0.98 9.00
C ARG A 41 -10.44 2.13 8.01
N VAL A 42 -9.71 1.88 6.94
CA VAL A 42 -9.45 2.84 5.86
C VAL A 42 -10.10 2.31 4.59
N ASN A 43 -11.05 3.08 4.03
CA ASN A 43 -11.78 2.69 2.82
C ASN A 43 -12.05 3.90 1.92
N ILE A 44 -10.98 4.57 1.49
CA ILE A 44 -11.08 5.78 0.68
C ILE A 44 -11.18 5.38 -0.79
N SER A 45 -12.28 5.79 -1.43
CA SER A 45 -12.48 5.57 -2.87
C SER A 45 -11.46 6.35 -3.70
N LYS A 46 -11.26 5.93 -4.97
CA LYS A 46 -10.37 6.65 -5.90
C LYS A 46 -10.74 8.12 -6.06
N GLY A 47 -12.05 8.45 -6.13
CA GLY A 47 -12.53 9.81 -6.31
C GLY A 47 -12.43 10.69 -5.06
N SER A 48 -12.45 10.07 -3.87
CA SER A 48 -12.30 10.76 -2.59
C SER A 48 -10.83 10.91 -2.16
N SER A 49 -9.94 10.10 -2.73
CA SER A 49 -8.53 10.05 -2.38
C SER A 49 -7.77 11.28 -2.89
N LYS A 50 -6.96 11.86 -2.02
CA LYS A 50 -6.10 13.01 -2.36
C LYS A 50 -4.97 12.67 -3.33
N THR A 51 -4.61 11.39 -3.43
CA THR A 51 -3.57 10.90 -4.34
C THR A 51 -4.16 10.28 -5.61
N GLY A 52 -5.49 10.22 -5.73
CA GLY A 52 -6.16 9.55 -6.84
C GLY A 52 -6.01 8.02 -6.81
N LEU A 53 -5.58 7.45 -5.69
CA LEU A 53 -5.48 6.00 -5.47
C LEU A 53 -6.50 5.53 -4.44
N ARG A 54 -7.16 4.40 -4.70
CA ARG A 54 -8.04 3.76 -3.71
C ARG A 54 -7.21 3.26 -2.53
N GLN A 55 -7.67 3.53 -1.32
CA GLN A 55 -7.06 3.06 -0.08
C GLN A 55 -7.99 2.06 0.61
N ALA A 56 -7.48 0.87 0.95
CA ALA A 56 -8.31 -0.22 1.45
C ALA A 56 -7.52 -1.14 2.40
N TYR A 57 -7.53 -0.84 3.69
CA TYR A 57 -6.83 -1.61 4.72
C TYR A 57 -7.43 -1.38 6.11
N VAL A 58 -6.98 -2.17 7.09
CA VAL A 58 -7.16 -1.87 8.52
C VAL A 58 -5.80 -1.61 9.13
N LEU A 59 -5.67 -0.52 9.88
CA LEU A 59 -4.45 -0.11 10.56
C LEU A 59 -4.59 -0.34 12.06
N VAL A 60 -3.54 -0.88 12.69
CA VAL A 60 -3.43 -0.97 14.15
C VAL A 60 -2.09 -0.38 14.56
N ARG A 61 -2.08 0.54 15.51
CA ARG A 61 -0.83 0.96 16.15
C ARG A 61 -0.45 -0.05 17.21
N GLU A 62 0.62 -0.81 17.01
CA GLU A 62 1.06 -1.83 17.96
C GLU A 62 1.90 -1.23 19.09
N ARG A 63 2.72 -0.24 18.75
CA ARG A 63 3.63 0.48 19.67
C ARG A 63 3.76 1.94 19.24
N VAL A 64 4.45 2.75 20.04
CA VAL A 64 4.62 4.19 19.78
C VAL A 64 5.08 4.51 18.36
N GLN A 65 5.98 3.70 17.78
CA GLN A 65 6.54 3.89 16.43
C GLN A 65 6.30 2.70 15.50
N SER A 66 5.30 1.86 15.76
CA SER A 66 5.06 0.67 14.95
C SER A 66 3.57 0.49 14.67
N TRP A 67 3.23 0.41 13.40
CA TRP A 67 1.87 0.19 12.91
C TRP A 67 1.83 -1.06 12.06
N LYS A 68 0.75 -1.82 12.18
CA LYS A 68 0.47 -3.00 11.38
C LYS A 68 -0.73 -2.73 10.48
N ALA A 69 -0.53 -2.83 9.18
CA ALA A 69 -1.58 -2.68 8.17
C ALA A 69 -1.99 -4.04 7.62
N TYR A 70 -3.30 -4.31 7.68
CA TYR A 70 -3.92 -5.53 7.23
C TYR A 70 -4.65 -5.30 5.90
N LEU A 71 -4.27 -6.06 4.88
CA LEU A 71 -4.81 -6.01 3.52
C LEU A 71 -5.69 -7.23 3.26
N ASN A 72 -6.81 -7.06 2.56
CA ASN A 72 -7.73 -8.15 2.23
C ASN A 72 -7.78 -8.33 0.71
N PHE A 73 -6.71 -8.91 0.16
CA PHE A 73 -6.65 -9.25 -1.26
C PHE A 73 -7.52 -10.47 -1.57
N GLU A 74 -8.16 -10.49 -2.74
CA GLU A 74 -8.76 -11.68 -3.34
C GLU A 74 -8.16 -11.82 -4.74
N PHE A 75 -7.48 -12.94 -4.98
CA PHE A 75 -6.80 -13.17 -6.25
C PHE A 75 -7.67 -14.03 -7.17
N GLN A 76 -7.79 -13.60 -8.43
CA GLN A 76 -8.52 -14.32 -9.47
C GLN A 76 -7.67 -14.39 -10.73
N ALA A 77 -7.79 -15.46 -11.51
CA ALA A 77 -7.14 -15.54 -12.81
C ALA A 77 -7.89 -14.68 -13.83
N GLU A 78 -7.16 -14.12 -14.78
CA GLU A 78 -7.74 -13.68 -16.05
C GLU A 78 -8.37 -14.88 -16.78
N SER A 79 -9.46 -14.64 -17.53
CA SER A 79 -10.25 -15.71 -18.15
C SER A 79 -9.43 -16.62 -19.07
N ASP A 80 -8.39 -16.06 -19.67
CA ASP A 80 -7.59 -16.70 -20.73
C ASP A 80 -6.22 -17.15 -20.20
N LEU A 81 -5.98 -17.08 -18.89
CA LEU A 81 -4.74 -17.54 -18.28
C LEU A 81 -4.64 -19.07 -18.45
N GLU A 82 -3.78 -19.50 -19.38
CA GLU A 82 -3.58 -20.93 -19.63
C GLU A 82 -3.03 -21.61 -18.37
N ARG A 83 -3.53 -22.81 -18.05
CA ARG A 83 -3.06 -23.55 -16.87
C ARG A 83 -1.56 -23.78 -16.89
N ASP A 84 -0.96 -23.89 -18.07
CA ASP A 84 0.47 -24.13 -18.22
C ASP A 84 1.33 -22.93 -17.81
N GLU A 85 0.76 -21.73 -17.73
CA GLU A 85 1.47 -20.54 -17.23
C GLU A 85 1.47 -20.46 -15.69
N LEU A 86 0.68 -21.29 -15.03
CA LEU A 86 0.68 -21.41 -13.59
C LEU A 86 1.82 -22.34 -13.12
N PRO A 87 2.35 -22.11 -11.90
CA PRO A 87 3.35 -23.00 -11.32
C PRO A 87 2.87 -24.46 -11.36
N SER A 88 3.79 -25.38 -11.69
CA SER A 88 3.50 -26.78 -12.01
C SER A 88 2.67 -27.52 -10.96
N SER A 89 2.77 -27.12 -9.69
CA SER A 89 1.97 -27.64 -8.56
C SER A 89 0.46 -27.42 -8.69
N TYR A 90 -0.02 -26.59 -9.63
CA TYR A 90 -1.43 -26.19 -9.74
C TYR A 90 -2.11 -26.58 -11.05
N ARG A 91 -1.38 -27.16 -12.01
CA ARG A 91 -1.93 -27.51 -13.34
C ARG A 91 -3.02 -28.60 -13.28
N THR A 92 -3.01 -29.42 -12.23
CA THR A 92 -3.84 -30.63 -12.10
C THR A 92 -5.10 -30.46 -11.25
N THR A 93 -5.35 -29.29 -10.67
CA THR A 93 -6.42 -29.15 -9.68
C THR A 93 -7.80 -28.95 -10.30
N LYS A 94 -8.83 -29.49 -9.64
CA LYS A 94 -10.25 -29.33 -10.06
C LYS A 94 -10.84 -27.97 -9.64
N ASN A 95 -10.22 -27.25 -8.71
CA ASN A 95 -10.68 -25.96 -8.19
C ASN A 95 -9.61 -24.86 -8.39
N LEU A 96 -9.37 -24.53 -9.66
CA LEU A 96 -8.34 -23.59 -10.07
C LEU A 96 -8.42 -22.25 -9.33
N ARG A 97 -9.63 -21.68 -9.17
CA ARG A 97 -9.83 -20.38 -8.49
C ARG A 97 -9.45 -20.45 -7.01
N GLY A 98 -9.93 -21.47 -6.28
CA GLY A 98 -9.65 -21.63 -4.86
C GLY A 98 -8.16 -21.87 -4.59
N ASP A 99 -7.51 -22.66 -5.44
CA ASP A 99 -6.10 -23.00 -5.30
C ASP A 99 -5.18 -21.83 -5.70
N LEU A 100 -5.53 -21.10 -6.76
CA LEU A 100 -4.86 -19.87 -7.16
C LEU A 100 -4.90 -18.82 -6.05
N ASN A 101 -6.09 -18.53 -5.51
CA ASN A 101 -6.22 -17.55 -4.44
C ASN A 101 -5.38 -17.97 -3.24
N ARG A 102 -5.45 -19.23 -2.82
CA ARG A 102 -4.63 -19.74 -1.70
C ARG A 102 -3.12 -19.60 -1.97
N PHE A 103 -2.66 -19.92 -3.17
CA PHE A 103 -1.26 -19.79 -3.55
C PHE A 103 -0.78 -18.34 -3.45
N TYR A 104 -1.52 -17.40 -4.03
CA TYR A 104 -1.14 -15.99 -3.99
C TYR A 104 -1.27 -15.40 -2.60
N GLN A 105 -2.24 -15.81 -1.79
CA GLN A 105 -2.31 -15.44 -0.37
C GLN A 105 -1.03 -15.84 0.37
N ASP A 106 -0.59 -17.09 0.20
CA ASP A 106 0.60 -17.62 0.85
C ASP A 106 1.89 -16.94 0.34
N ARG A 107 2.03 -16.76 -0.98
CA ARG A 107 3.14 -16.04 -1.59
C ARG A 107 3.21 -14.58 -1.11
N PHE A 108 2.09 -13.87 -1.16
CA PHE A 108 2.02 -12.47 -0.72
C PHE A 108 2.33 -12.36 0.77
N SER A 109 1.76 -13.23 1.61
CA SER A 109 2.04 -13.25 3.05
C SER A 109 3.54 -13.37 3.32
N ARG A 110 4.24 -14.31 2.66
CA ARG A 110 5.70 -14.43 2.77
C ARG A 110 6.44 -13.17 2.29
N CYS A 111 6.09 -12.65 1.12
CA CYS A 111 6.75 -11.47 0.57
C CYS A 111 6.55 -10.22 1.45
N LEU A 112 5.38 -10.02 2.06
CA LEU A 112 5.14 -8.91 2.97
C LEU A 112 6.02 -9.03 4.22
N VAL A 113 6.17 -10.23 4.79
CA VAL A 113 7.02 -10.50 5.95
C VAL A 113 8.51 -10.37 5.62
N GLU A 114 8.96 -10.68 4.40
CA GLU A 114 10.36 -10.48 3.95
C GLU A 114 10.82 -9.01 4.10
N PHE A 115 9.88 -8.05 4.10
CA PHE A 115 10.18 -6.62 4.22
C PHE A 115 9.97 -6.05 5.64
N ASP A 116 9.69 -6.89 6.64
CA ASP A 116 9.70 -6.49 8.04
C ASP A 116 11.07 -5.85 8.40
N GLY A 117 11.06 -4.77 9.18
CA GLY A 117 12.27 -4.01 9.51
C GLY A 117 12.81 -3.11 8.40
N LYS A 118 12.36 -3.26 7.14
CA LYS A 118 12.73 -2.40 6.00
C LYS A 118 11.73 -1.27 5.76
N LEU A 119 10.44 -1.51 6.00
CA LEU A 119 9.38 -0.51 5.80
C LEU A 119 9.30 0.46 6.98
N LYS A 120 10.36 1.22 7.15
CA LYS A 120 10.48 2.30 8.14
C LYS A 120 11.04 3.55 7.51
N ASP A 121 10.81 4.67 8.18
CA ASP A 121 11.49 5.92 7.86
C ASP A 121 12.76 6.12 8.70
N ARG A 122 13.43 7.27 8.50
CA ARG A 122 14.64 7.67 9.24
C ARG A 122 14.41 7.90 10.74
N TYR A 123 13.16 8.08 11.18
CA TYR A 123 12.80 8.29 12.58
C TYR A 123 12.47 6.98 13.30
N GLY A 124 12.59 5.84 12.61
CA GLY A 124 12.28 4.52 13.14
C GLY A 124 10.78 4.19 13.13
N ARG A 125 9.94 5.03 12.51
CA ARG A 125 8.51 4.75 12.38
C ARG A 125 8.31 3.64 11.35
N GLU A 126 7.77 2.51 11.78
CA GLU A 126 7.69 1.27 11.03
C GLU A 126 6.25 0.91 10.66
N VAL A 127 6.05 0.48 9.41
CA VAL A 127 4.79 -0.07 8.90
C VAL A 127 4.99 -1.54 8.55
N LEU A 128 4.37 -2.43 9.31
CA LEU A 128 4.33 -3.87 9.06
C LEU A 128 3.12 -4.21 8.19
N LEU A 129 3.35 -4.87 7.06
CA LEU A 129 2.27 -5.27 6.16
C LEU A 129 1.86 -6.72 6.41
N ARG A 130 0.56 -7.00 6.50
CA ARG A 130 0.02 -8.34 6.67
C ARG A 130 -1.18 -8.55 5.78
N LEU A 131 -1.40 -9.79 5.34
CA LEU A 131 -2.69 -10.18 4.80
C LEU A 131 -3.65 -10.52 5.93
N TRP A 132 -4.89 -10.08 5.78
CA TRP A 132 -5.98 -10.45 6.67
C TRP A 132 -6.46 -11.87 6.37
N ASN A 133 -6.83 -12.59 7.43
CA ASN A 133 -7.51 -13.87 7.36
C ASN A 133 -8.53 -13.99 8.50
N SER A 134 -9.35 -15.05 8.50
CA SER A 134 -10.37 -15.27 9.52
C SER A 134 -9.83 -15.48 10.94
N SER A 135 -8.54 -15.76 11.09
CA SER A 135 -7.85 -15.88 12.37
C SER A 135 -7.27 -14.56 12.88
N SER A 136 -7.36 -13.49 12.08
CA SER A 136 -6.88 -12.16 12.47
C SER A 136 -7.79 -11.55 13.53
N VAL A 137 -7.20 -10.98 14.58
CA VAL A 137 -7.94 -10.33 15.69
C VAL A 137 -8.55 -8.98 15.33
N VAL A 138 -8.30 -8.49 14.11
CA VAL A 138 -8.80 -7.20 13.62
C VAL A 138 -10.05 -7.37 12.75
N PRO A 139 -10.90 -6.34 12.66
CA PRO A 139 -12.03 -6.34 11.74
C PRO A 139 -11.59 -6.63 10.30
N LYS A 140 -12.46 -7.29 9.53
CA LYS A 140 -12.18 -7.62 8.11
C LYS A 140 -11.97 -6.33 7.29
N PRO A 141 -10.80 -6.12 6.65
CA PRO A 141 -10.55 -4.96 5.80
C PRO A 141 -11.44 -4.95 4.55
N PRO A 142 -11.61 -3.78 3.90
CA PRO A 142 -12.26 -3.71 2.60
C PRO A 142 -11.57 -4.63 1.59
N LYS A 143 -12.37 -5.39 0.85
CA LYS A 143 -11.87 -6.35 -0.13
C LYS A 143 -11.23 -5.62 -1.31
N VAL A 144 -10.08 -6.12 -1.75
CA VAL A 144 -9.36 -5.64 -2.93
C VAL A 144 -9.16 -6.81 -3.88
N GLU A 145 -9.83 -6.78 -5.02
CA GLU A 145 -9.71 -7.81 -6.04
C GLU A 145 -8.44 -7.56 -6.86
N ILE A 146 -7.68 -8.61 -7.10
CA ILE A 146 -6.43 -8.60 -7.85
C ILE A 146 -6.54 -9.65 -8.94
N THR A 147 -6.39 -9.23 -10.18
CA THR A 147 -6.35 -10.16 -11.31
C THR A 147 -4.91 -10.64 -11.52
N ILE A 148 -4.71 -11.94 -11.61
CA ILE A 148 -3.45 -12.56 -11.98
C ILE A 148 -3.44 -12.76 -13.49
N GLN A 149 -2.42 -12.19 -14.13
CA GLN A 149 -2.19 -12.25 -15.57
C GLN A 149 -0.94 -13.07 -15.89
N GLN A 150 -0.73 -13.32 -17.18
CA GLN A 150 0.40 -14.07 -17.71
C GLN A 150 1.75 -13.57 -17.19
N ALA A 151 2.76 -14.45 -17.21
CA ALA A 151 4.13 -14.10 -16.85
C ALA A 151 4.65 -12.92 -17.70
N GLU A 152 5.57 -12.12 -17.15
CA GLU A 152 6.14 -10.93 -17.80
C GLU A 152 5.15 -9.78 -18.05
N PHE A 153 3.87 -9.92 -17.68
CA PHE A 153 2.91 -8.83 -17.72
C PHE A 153 3.35 -7.67 -16.80
N ARG A 154 3.12 -6.43 -17.23
CA ARG A 154 3.42 -5.27 -16.39
C ARG A 154 2.43 -5.19 -15.23
N SER A 155 2.88 -5.61 -14.06
CA SER A 155 2.08 -5.51 -12.83
C SER A 155 1.72 -4.05 -12.52
N ASN A 156 0.51 -3.87 -12.01
CA ASN A 156 -0.04 -2.62 -11.50
C ASN A 156 -1.01 -2.92 -10.36
N SER A 157 -1.54 -1.90 -9.69
CA SER A 157 -2.25 -2.09 -8.42
C SER A 157 -3.46 -3.04 -8.49
N ASP A 158 -4.04 -3.30 -9.67
CA ASP A 158 -5.19 -4.19 -9.84
C ASP A 158 -4.86 -5.49 -10.60
N ASN A 159 -3.70 -5.57 -11.27
CA ASN A 159 -3.32 -6.70 -12.11
C ASN A 159 -1.87 -7.08 -11.86
N TYR A 160 -1.61 -8.31 -11.46
CA TYR A 160 -0.27 -8.79 -11.16
C TYR A 160 0.13 -9.90 -12.12
N SER A 161 1.38 -9.89 -12.54
CA SER A 161 1.92 -10.97 -13.34
C SER A 161 2.14 -12.23 -12.50
N ALA A 162 2.03 -13.40 -13.12
CA ALA A 162 2.16 -14.66 -12.43
C ALA A 162 3.53 -14.87 -11.75
N ASP A 163 4.57 -14.23 -12.28
CA ASP A 163 5.94 -14.30 -11.78
C ASP A 163 6.35 -13.09 -10.92
N ILE A 164 5.39 -12.21 -10.54
CA ILE A 164 5.63 -10.97 -9.79
C ILE A 164 6.58 -11.16 -8.58
N GLY A 165 7.67 -10.38 -8.55
CA GLY A 165 8.66 -10.43 -7.48
C GLY A 165 8.18 -9.81 -6.17
N CYS A 166 8.75 -10.24 -5.01
CA CYS A 166 8.32 -9.75 -3.69
C CYS A 166 8.44 -8.23 -3.51
N SER A 167 9.48 -7.59 -4.08
CA SER A 167 9.62 -6.14 -4.03
C SER A 167 8.49 -5.42 -4.79
N THR A 168 8.08 -5.94 -5.94
CA THR A 168 6.93 -5.42 -6.69
C THR A 168 5.63 -5.68 -5.93
N ILE A 169 5.44 -6.85 -5.33
CA ILE A 169 4.28 -7.14 -4.46
C ILE A 169 4.11 -6.07 -3.36
N VAL A 170 5.21 -5.73 -2.66
CA VAL A 170 5.18 -4.73 -1.59
C VAL A 170 4.90 -3.32 -2.15
N HIS A 171 5.51 -2.97 -3.29
CA HIS A 171 5.25 -1.71 -3.98
C HIS A 171 3.76 -1.55 -4.34
N GLU A 172 3.15 -2.57 -4.95
CA GLU A 172 1.73 -2.54 -5.31
C GLU A 172 0.81 -2.53 -4.08
N ALA A 173 1.20 -3.22 -3.00
CA ALA A 173 0.49 -3.16 -1.73
C ALA A 173 0.47 -1.74 -1.14
N LEU A 174 1.58 -0.99 -1.26
CA LEU A 174 1.67 0.39 -0.79
C LEU A 174 0.82 1.36 -1.63
N HIS A 175 0.58 1.09 -2.93
CA HIS A 175 -0.42 1.83 -3.70
C HIS A 175 -1.83 1.71 -3.09
N LYS A 176 -2.18 0.55 -2.52
CA LYS A 176 -3.46 0.33 -1.80
C LYS A 176 -3.52 1.03 -0.44
N MET A 177 -2.45 1.73 -0.09
CA MET A 177 -2.33 2.57 1.10
C MET A 177 -2.15 4.06 0.73
N GLY A 178 -2.29 4.40 -0.55
CA GLY A 178 -2.28 5.77 -1.04
C GLY A 178 -0.92 6.30 -1.48
N LEU A 179 0.14 5.49 -1.44
CA LEU A 179 1.44 5.93 -1.94
C LEU A 179 1.47 5.93 -3.47
N VAL A 180 2.06 6.95 -4.12
CA VAL A 180 2.14 7.06 -5.58
C VAL A 180 3.50 6.61 -6.09
N ASP A 181 3.64 6.41 -7.40
CA ASP A 181 4.95 6.17 -8.01
C ASP A 181 5.84 7.43 -7.95
N GLU A 182 7.14 7.24 -7.74
CA GLU A 182 8.11 8.32 -7.53
C GLU A 182 9.39 8.16 -8.38
N TYR A 183 9.29 7.41 -9.48
CA TYR A 183 10.36 7.20 -10.45
C TYR A 183 9.99 7.73 -11.84
N GLU A 184 11.00 7.99 -12.68
CA GLU A 184 10.78 8.29 -14.09
C GLU A 184 10.19 7.07 -14.79
N GLU A 185 8.97 7.22 -15.30
CA GLU A 185 8.38 6.19 -16.14
C GLU A 185 8.84 6.41 -17.58
N ARG A 186 9.38 5.38 -18.22
CA ARG A 186 9.70 5.45 -19.65
C ARG A 186 8.49 4.97 -20.45
N TRP A 187 8.23 5.58 -21.61
CA TRP A 187 7.25 5.04 -22.54
C TRP A 187 7.70 3.65 -22.99
N ASN A 188 6.94 2.62 -22.64
CA ASN A 188 7.06 1.32 -23.28
C ASN A 188 5.95 1.15 -24.32
N LYS A 189 6.30 0.65 -25.51
CA LYS A 189 5.34 0.37 -26.61
C LYS A 189 4.20 -0.58 -26.19
N LEU A 190 4.38 -1.30 -25.08
CA LEU A 190 3.43 -2.23 -24.48
C LEU A 190 2.64 -1.63 -23.30
N ASN A 191 2.67 -0.30 -23.07
CA ASN A 191 1.84 0.30 -22.03
C ASN A 191 0.35 0.12 -22.37
N PRO A 192 -0.47 -0.58 -21.58
CA PRO A 192 -1.90 -0.74 -21.89
C PRO A 192 -2.66 0.62 -21.91
N ASN A 193 -2.14 1.65 -21.25
CA ASN A 193 -2.67 3.02 -21.38
C ASN A 193 -2.45 3.64 -22.77
N LEU A 194 -1.55 3.08 -23.59
CA LEU A 194 -1.29 3.49 -24.96
C LEU A 194 -2.46 3.12 -25.87
N PHE A 195 -3.04 1.92 -25.71
CA PHE A 195 -4.19 1.46 -26.52
C PHE A 195 -5.42 2.34 -26.31
N LYS A 196 -5.68 2.76 -25.07
CA LYS A 196 -6.78 3.70 -24.76
C LYS A 196 -6.54 5.10 -25.35
N ARG A 197 -5.29 5.47 -25.62
CA ARG A 197 -4.90 6.73 -26.27
C ARG A 197 -4.83 6.61 -27.80
N MET A 198 -4.69 5.40 -28.35
CA MET A 198 -4.64 5.11 -29.78
C MET A 198 -5.97 5.38 -30.50
N PHE A 199 -7.09 5.36 -29.77
CA PHE A 199 -8.43 5.72 -30.28
C PHE A 199 -8.79 7.21 -30.14
N LEU A 200 -7.87 8.04 -29.65
CA LEU A 200 -7.99 9.50 -29.70
C LEU A 200 -7.22 10.00 -30.92
N GLU A 201 -7.84 10.78 -31.79
CA GLU A 201 -7.36 11.25 -33.11
C GLU A 201 -5.97 11.93 -33.16
N ARG A 202 -5.27 12.09 -32.03
CA ARG A 202 -3.88 12.55 -32.01
C ARG A 202 -2.94 11.37 -31.92
N TYR A 203 -2.48 10.92 -33.09
CA TYR A 203 -1.28 10.11 -33.23
C TYR A 203 -0.10 10.86 -32.60
N VAL A 204 0.25 10.56 -31.35
CA VAL A 204 1.50 11.00 -30.74
C VAL A 204 2.55 9.94 -31.08
N PRO A 205 3.59 10.24 -31.88
CA PRO A 205 4.62 9.27 -32.19
C PRO A 205 5.23 8.74 -30.89
N VAL A 206 5.52 7.44 -30.84
CA VAL A 206 6.32 6.84 -29.75
C VAL A 206 7.67 7.56 -29.78
N THR A 207 7.88 8.46 -28.82
CA THR A 207 9.12 9.22 -28.66
C THR A 207 9.91 8.62 -27.50
N ASP A 208 11.24 8.79 -27.47
CA ASP A 208 12.12 8.44 -26.33
C ASP A 208 11.85 9.28 -25.06
N ARG A 209 10.71 9.98 -25.04
CA ARG A 209 10.30 10.89 -23.99
C ARG A 209 9.79 10.09 -22.79
N PRO A 210 9.89 10.60 -21.55
CA PRO A 210 9.32 9.96 -20.37
C PRO A 210 7.78 10.02 -20.36
N ALA A 211 7.16 8.97 -19.83
CA ALA A 211 5.75 8.93 -19.49
C ALA A 211 5.59 9.49 -18.09
N ASN A 212 4.43 10.09 -17.81
CA ASN A 212 4.14 10.67 -16.50
C ASN A 212 5.23 11.65 -16.00
N ASP A 213 5.79 12.44 -16.92
CA ASP A 213 6.91 13.37 -16.71
C ASP A 213 6.58 14.55 -15.79
N CYS A 214 5.32 14.73 -15.42
CA CYS A 214 4.91 15.70 -14.40
C CYS A 214 5.17 15.22 -12.96
N ARG A 215 5.53 13.95 -12.77
CA ARG A 215 5.65 13.28 -11.47
C ARG A 215 6.78 13.89 -10.63
N SER A 216 6.50 14.12 -9.36
CA SER A 216 7.53 14.47 -8.37
C SER A 216 8.35 13.22 -8.04
N LEU A 217 9.67 13.30 -8.19
CA LEU A 217 10.57 12.17 -8.00
C LEU A 217 11.05 12.08 -6.56
N ALA A 218 11.33 10.86 -6.09
CA ALA A 218 11.98 10.68 -4.80
C ALA A 218 13.47 11.06 -4.88
N PRO A 219 14.05 11.66 -3.83
CA PRO A 219 15.45 12.06 -3.81
C PRO A 219 16.44 10.89 -3.68
N ARG A 220 15.94 9.73 -3.24
CA ARG A 220 16.73 8.50 -3.04
C ARG A 220 15.86 7.28 -3.32
N PRO A 221 16.47 6.09 -3.46
CA PRO A 221 15.72 4.83 -3.53
C PRO A 221 14.78 4.66 -2.33
N THR A 222 13.49 4.51 -2.62
CA THR A 222 12.41 4.15 -1.71
C THR A 222 11.64 2.96 -2.31
N MET A 223 10.66 2.43 -1.59
CA MET A 223 9.79 1.40 -2.16
C MET A 223 9.02 1.94 -3.35
N MET A 224 8.74 3.25 -3.37
CA MET A 224 7.95 3.90 -4.41
C MET A 224 8.78 4.44 -5.57
N SER A 225 10.11 4.58 -5.43
CA SER A 225 11.02 5.01 -6.51
C SER A 225 11.93 3.92 -7.05
N ASN A 226 12.30 2.91 -6.26
CA ASN A 226 13.15 1.81 -6.72
C ASN A 226 13.01 0.56 -5.82
N HIS A 227 11.86 -0.10 -5.89
CA HIS A 227 11.56 -1.30 -5.10
C HIS A 227 12.58 -2.44 -5.33
N ARG A 228 13.16 -2.55 -6.53
CA ARG A 228 14.16 -3.60 -6.85
C ARG A 228 15.46 -3.38 -6.08
N ALA A 229 15.96 -2.15 -6.02
CA ALA A 229 17.19 -1.84 -5.29
C ALA A 229 17.04 -2.08 -3.78
N LEU A 230 15.89 -1.74 -3.18
CA LEU A 230 15.64 -1.93 -1.74
C LEU A 230 15.66 -3.38 -1.28
N ARG A 231 15.51 -4.34 -2.19
CA ARG A 231 15.71 -5.75 -1.83
C ARG A 231 17.13 -6.00 -1.32
N HIS A 232 18.12 -5.32 -1.91
CA HIS A 232 19.54 -5.55 -1.67
C HIS A 232 20.20 -4.48 -0.80
N LEU A 233 19.56 -3.32 -0.64
CA LEU A 233 20.10 -2.21 0.14
C LEU A 233 19.57 -2.21 1.58
N ASN A 234 20.41 -1.79 2.53
CA ASN A 234 20.05 -1.61 3.93
C ASN A 234 19.62 -0.17 4.23
N PHE A 235 18.74 0.39 3.39
CA PHE A 235 18.17 1.73 3.60
C PHE A 235 16.72 1.63 4.10
N PRO A 236 16.24 2.63 4.87
CA PRO A 236 14.83 2.76 5.19
C PRO A 236 14.01 2.81 3.88
N GLY A 237 13.09 1.88 3.72
CA GLY A 237 12.30 1.72 2.51
C GLY A 237 11.20 2.76 2.34
N LEU A 238 10.88 3.48 3.42
CA LEU A 238 9.89 4.56 3.44
C LEU A 238 10.54 5.90 3.80
N MET A 239 9.84 6.96 3.41
CA MET A 239 10.14 8.33 3.78
C MET A 239 9.15 8.81 4.86
N PRO A 240 9.48 9.88 5.61
CA PRO A 240 8.56 10.42 6.60
C PRO A 240 7.17 10.73 6.05
N ALA A 241 7.07 11.30 4.85
CA ALA A 241 5.79 11.57 4.20
C ALA A 241 5.02 10.29 3.85
N HIS A 242 5.70 9.21 3.44
CA HIS A 242 5.04 7.92 3.15
C HIS A 242 4.36 7.38 4.40
N VAL A 243 5.06 7.39 5.53
CA VAL A 243 4.52 6.94 6.81
C VAL A 243 3.30 7.78 7.18
N ASN A 244 3.36 9.12 7.04
CA ASN A 244 2.23 10.00 7.36
C ASN A 244 1.00 9.73 6.50
N VAL A 245 1.17 9.44 5.20
CA VAL A 245 0.04 9.12 4.30
C VAL A 245 -0.64 7.82 4.73
N ILE A 246 0.15 6.84 5.19
CA ILE A 246 -0.34 5.56 5.67
C ILE A 246 -1.05 5.70 7.03
N ILE A 247 -0.48 6.44 7.98
CA ILE A 247 -1.02 6.47 9.35
C ILE A 247 -2.06 7.58 9.57
N TYR A 248 -2.12 8.58 8.70
CA TYR A 248 -3.12 9.67 8.71
C TYR A 248 -3.78 9.84 7.33
N PRO A 249 -4.45 8.81 6.81
CA PRO A 249 -5.01 8.84 5.46
C PRO A 249 -6.05 9.96 5.34
N GLY A 250 -5.94 10.78 4.28
CA GLY A 250 -6.85 11.90 4.05
C GLY A 250 -6.60 13.16 4.89
N CYS A 251 -5.71 13.11 5.89
CA CYS A 251 -5.41 14.27 6.74
C CYS A 251 -4.58 15.33 5.99
N MET A 252 -5.22 16.37 5.46
CA MET A 252 -4.54 17.48 4.77
C MET A 252 -3.52 18.19 5.68
N LYS A 253 -3.83 18.37 6.97
CA LYS A 253 -2.94 19.09 7.90
C LYS A 253 -1.54 18.45 7.97
N LYS A 254 -1.45 17.12 7.94
CA LYS A 254 -0.20 16.36 8.04
C LYS A 254 0.42 16.00 6.68
N ASN A 255 -0.40 15.93 5.63
CA ASN A 255 -0.01 15.42 4.32
C ASN A 255 -0.13 16.44 3.18
N GLU A 256 -0.28 17.74 3.47
CA GLU A 256 -0.47 18.79 2.44
C GLU A 256 0.60 18.74 1.35
N VAL A 257 1.88 18.77 1.73
CA VAL A 257 3.01 18.76 0.79
C VAL A 257 2.97 17.48 -0.06
N TYR A 258 2.84 16.32 0.58
CA TYR A 258 2.80 15.06 -0.14
C TYR A 258 1.64 15.01 -1.13
N TYR A 259 0.43 15.37 -0.71
CA TYR A 259 -0.75 15.36 -1.58
C TYR A 259 -0.60 16.31 -2.76
N SER A 260 -0.12 17.54 -2.54
CA SER A 260 0.17 18.48 -3.62
C SER A 260 1.23 17.95 -4.60
N CYS A 261 2.30 17.32 -4.12
CA CYS A 261 3.36 16.80 -4.99
C CYS A 261 2.96 15.50 -5.71
N SER A 262 2.06 14.71 -5.11
CA SER A 262 1.54 13.47 -5.70
C SER A 262 0.45 13.69 -6.77
N GLU A 263 -0.14 14.90 -6.84
CA GLU A 263 -1.26 15.21 -7.74
C GLU A 263 -0.93 14.96 -9.23
N ASN A 264 0.35 15.13 -9.58
CA ASN A 264 0.85 14.92 -10.94
C ASN A 264 1.44 13.53 -11.19
N ALA A 265 1.41 12.59 -10.22
CA ALA A 265 2.13 11.32 -10.33
C ALA A 265 1.74 10.45 -11.55
N TYR A 266 0.53 10.65 -12.08
CA TYR A 266 0.00 9.95 -13.25
C TYR A 266 -0.38 10.88 -14.39
N ARG A 267 0.26 12.06 -14.46
CA ARG A 267 0.02 13.07 -15.49
C ARG A 267 1.23 13.20 -16.40
N THR A 268 0.95 13.31 -17.68
CA THR A 268 1.94 13.55 -18.74
C THR A 268 1.79 15.00 -19.21
N SER A 269 2.88 15.70 -19.47
CA SER A 269 2.84 17.08 -19.96
C SER A 269 2.30 17.13 -21.40
N LEU A 270 1.90 18.32 -21.87
CA LEU A 270 1.39 18.47 -23.25
C LEU A 270 2.48 18.20 -24.30
N ASP A 271 3.72 18.63 -24.02
CA ASP A 271 4.89 18.38 -24.87
C ASP A 271 5.32 16.91 -24.87
N HIS A 272 4.94 16.12 -23.86
CA HIS A 272 5.14 14.67 -23.80
C HIS A 272 3.89 13.88 -24.23
N GLY A 273 2.93 14.52 -24.91
CA GLY A 273 1.74 13.85 -25.48
C GLY A 273 0.60 13.61 -24.49
N GLY A 274 0.65 14.23 -23.32
CA GLY A 274 -0.46 14.29 -22.38
C GLY A 274 -1.59 15.18 -22.90
N ILE A 275 -2.83 14.83 -22.55
CA ILE A 275 -4.03 15.59 -22.97
C ILE A 275 -4.30 16.74 -22.01
N LEU A 276 -4.07 16.52 -20.72
CA LEU A 276 -4.40 17.48 -19.66
C LEU A 276 -3.18 18.28 -19.18
N GLY A 277 -1.96 17.90 -19.58
CA GLY A 277 -0.72 18.51 -19.12
C GLY A 277 -0.44 18.34 -17.62
N CYS A 278 0.64 18.97 -17.15
CA CYS A 278 0.97 19.05 -15.72
C CYS A 278 0.09 20.09 -15.02
N ARG A 279 -0.35 19.78 -13.79
CA ARG A 279 -0.87 20.83 -12.90
C ARG A 279 0.29 21.60 -12.28
N ARG A 280 0.04 22.84 -11.88
CA ARG A 280 1.00 23.59 -11.07
C ARG A 280 1.13 22.91 -9.72
N THR A 281 2.36 22.60 -9.34
CA THR A 281 2.71 22.06 -8.02
C THR A 281 3.35 23.14 -7.17
N LEU A 282 3.46 22.87 -5.88
CA LEU A 282 4.22 23.71 -4.98
C LEU A 282 5.70 23.69 -5.37
N PRO A 283 6.46 24.79 -5.23
CA PRO A 283 7.89 24.82 -5.53
C PRO A 283 8.69 23.72 -4.81
N VAL A 284 8.26 23.36 -3.60
CA VAL A 284 8.88 22.30 -2.81
C VAL A 284 8.85 20.93 -3.49
N CYS A 285 7.89 20.66 -4.38
CA CYS A 285 7.77 19.40 -5.10
C CYS A 285 8.91 19.17 -6.12
N ALA A 286 9.62 20.23 -6.51
CA ALA A 286 10.81 20.15 -7.35
C ALA A 286 12.10 19.94 -6.55
N THR A 287 12.02 19.94 -5.21
CA THR A 287 13.17 19.74 -4.33
C THR A 287 13.30 18.29 -3.91
N SER A 288 14.46 17.89 -3.40
CA SER A 288 14.65 16.57 -2.79
C SER A 288 13.83 16.36 -1.52
N ASP A 289 13.36 17.43 -0.89
CA ASP A 289 12.97 17.37 0.53
C ASP A 289 11.46 17.18 0.73
N TRP A 290 10.66 17.17 -0.34
CA TRP A 290 9.20 17.10 -0.23
C TRP A 290 8.69 15.83 0.48
N LEU A 291 9.49 14.76 0.50
CA LEU A 291 9.22 13.52 1.23
C LEU A 291 9.73 13.51 2.67
N GLU A 292 10.63 14.43 3.03
CA GLU A 292 11.21 14.58 4.37
C GLU A 292 10.42 15.58 5.24
N LEU A 293 9.66 16.47 4.60
CA LEU A 293 8.86 17.50 5.26
C LEU A 293 7.58 16.91 5.90
N SER A 294 7.71 16.39 7.12
CA SER A 294 6.57 16.15 8.00
C SER A 294 6.37 17.37 8.91
N ARG A 295 5.19 17.99 8.87
CA ARG A 295 4.84 19.13 9.76
C ARG A 295 4.83 18.79 11.25
N ASP A 296 4.86 17.51 11.61
CA ASP A 296 4.77 17.03 13.00
C ASP A 296 6.09 17.10 13.79
N LEU A 297 7.17 17.64 13.20
CA LEU A 297 8.46 17.87 13.87
C LEU A 297 8.73 19.36 14.15
N LEU A 298 7.72 20.22 13.93
CA LEU A 298 7.69 21.62 14.33
C LEU A 298 6.46 21.86 15.23
#